data_AF-A0A259LGR6-F1
#
_entry.id   AF-A0A259LGR6-F1
#
_cell.length_a   1.000
_cell.length_b   1.000
_cell.length_c   1.000
_cell.angle_alpha   90.00
_cell.angle_beta   90.00
_cell.angle_gamma   90.00
#
_symmetry.space_group_name_H-M   'P 1'
#
loop_
_entity.id
_entity.type
_entity.pdbx_description
1 polymer ?
#
loop_
_entity_poly.entity_id
_entity_poly.type
_entity_poly.pdbx_seq_one_letter_code
_entity_poly.pdbx_strand_id
1 'polypeptide(L)'
;MMIGLYIAFSAENLIKRLVGLSIFQTTICLFYVSLGKVSGGTAPILLPEDTPYHYDPVHEGAPAPDSLVAAAGDRFADLHHVYSNPLPHVLMLTAIVVGVATLSLGLALIVRIREAYGTIEADEVREIDMQTALAQELEADKDIKEASA
;
A
#
# COMPACT_ATOMS: atom_id res chain seq x y z
N MET A 1 -0.38 11.95 8.84
CA MET A 1 -0.20 10.58 9.37
C MET A 1 -0.99 10.38 10.65
N MET A 2 -0.71 11.14 11.72
CA MET A 2 -1.35 10.93 13.02
C MET A 2 -2.88 10.98 12.98
N ILE A 3 -3.45 11.87 12.15
CA ILE A 3 -4.91 11.93 11.98
C ILE A 3 -5.51 10.66 11.35
N GLY A 4 -4.83 10.06 10.37
CA GLY A 4 -5.29 8.81 9.75
C GLY A 4 -5.22 7.63 10.73
N LEU A 5 -4.14 7.54 11.51
CA LEU A 5 -3.99 6.53 12.55
C LEU A 5 -5.04 6.69 13.66
N TYR A 6 -5.30 7.94 14.07
CA TYR A 6 -6.32 8.26 15.06
C TYR A 6 -7.72 7.80 14.61
N ILE A 7 -8.13 8.16 13.37
CA ILE A 7 -9.43 7.74 12.84
C ILE A 7 -9.52 6.21 12.73
N ALA A 8 -8.45 5.54 12.27
CA ALA A 8 -8.45 4.09 12.12
C ALA A 8 -8.62 3.33 13.45
N PHE A 9 -8.10 3.89 14.54
CA PHE A 9 -8.19 3.27 15.87
C PHE A 9 -9.44 3.68 16.64
N SER A 10 -9.87 4.94 16.55
CA SER A 10 -10.96 5.49 17.36
C SER A 10 -12.35 5.36 16.76
N ALA A 11 -12.47 5.05 15.46
CA ALA A 11 -13.79 4.89 14.85
C ALA A 11 -14.42 3.53 15.17
N GLU A 12 -15.68 3.54 15.62
CA GLU A 12 -16.49 2.33 15.80
C GLU A 12 -17.10 1.87 14.47
N ASN A 13 -17.47 2.82 13.61
CA ASN A 13 -17.96 2.55 12.27
C ASN A 13 -16.85 2.01 11.35
N LEU A 14 -17.12 0.85 10.73
CA LEU A 14 -16.13 0.15 9.88
C LEU A 14 -15.72 0.96 8.64
N ILE A 15 -16.64 1.74 8.02
CA ILE A 15 -16.32 2.59 6.87
C ILE A 15 -15.37 3.72 7.29
N LYS A 16 -15.62 4.34 8.45
CA LYS A 16 -14.76 5.41 8.96
C LYS A 16 -13.36 4.88 9.29
N ARG A 17 -13.23 3.67 9.84
CA ARG A 17 -11.92 3.03 10.05
C ARG A 17 -11.18 2.83 8.73
N LEU A 18 -11.88 2.41 7.67
CA LEU A 18 -11.30 2.23 6.35
C LEU A 18 -10.83 3.56 5.72
N VAL A 19 -11.60 4.63 5.88
CA VAL A 19 -11.19 5.99 5.48
C VAL A 19 -9.97 6.46 6.27
N GLY A 20 -9.91 6.18 7.58
CA GLY A 20 -8.72 6.46 8.39
C GLY A 20 -7.47 5.76 7.86
N LEU A 21 -7.61 4.47 7.48
CA LEU A 21 -6.52 3.68 6.92
C LEU A 21 -6.04 4.21 5.56
N SER A 22 -6.94 4.64 4.67
CA SER A 22 -6.57 5.21 3.38
C SER A 22 -5.83 6.55 3.53
N ILE A 23 -6.29 7.43 4.43
CA ILE A 23 -5.62 8.69 4.75
C ILE A 23 -4.23 8.44 5.35
N PHE A 24 -4.11 7.45 6.24
CA PHE A 24 -2.82 7.04 6.80
C PHE A 24 -1.86 6.63 5.68
N GLN A 25 -2.33 5.79 4.75
CA GLN A 25 -1.52 5.30 3.64
C GLN A 25 -1.09 6.41 2.67
N THR A 26 -2.00 7.30 2.27
CA THR A 26 -1.64 8.43 1.40
C THR A 26 -0.61 9.33 2.08
N THR A 27 -0.72 9.54 3.40
CA THR A 27 0.22 10.41 4.09
C THR A 27 1.63 9.80 4.21
N ILE A 28 1.75 8.50 4.46
CA ILE A 28 3.08 7.86 4.50
C ILE A 28 3.72 7.87 3.10
N CYS A 29 2.91 7.74 2.05
CA CYS A 29 3.42 7.85 0.69
C CYS A 29 4.02 9.23 0.41
N LEU A 30 3.29 10.30 0.73
CA LEU A 30 3.79 11.67 0.54
C LEU A 30 5.03 11.98 1.40
N PHE A 31 5.08 11.45 2.62
CA PHE A 31 6.25 11.56 3.49
C PHE A 31 7.48 10.91 2.83
N TYR A 32 7.34 9.70 2.30
CA TYR A 32 8.45 8.97 1.70
C TYR A 32 8.92 9.58 0.36
N VAL A 33 7.99 10.08 -0.47
CA VAL A 33 8.34 10.83 -1.69
C VAL A 33 9.15 12.08 -1.34
N SER A 34 8.78 12.77 -0.25
CA SER A 34 9.49 13.98 0.18
C SER A 34 10.95 13.70 0.56
N LEU A 35 11.24 12.52 1.13
CA LEU A 35 12.61 12.08 1.43
C LEU A 35 13.42 11.76 0.17
N GLY A 36 12.77 11.37 -0.92
CA GLY A 36 13.40 11.06 -2.20
C GLY A 36 13.71 12.27 -3.08
N LYS A 37 13.21 13.47 -2.71
CA LYS A 37 13.39 14.69 -3.49
C LYS A 37 14.79 15.26 -3.28
N VAL A 38 15.53 15.39 -4.37
CA VAL A 38 16.84 16.08 -4.42
C VAL A 38 16.63 17.50 -4.94
N SER A 39 17.32 18.49 -4.37
CA SER A 39 17.25 19.88 -4.86
C SER A 39 17.80 19.98 -6.27
N GLY A 40 17.02 20.54 -7.21
CA GLY A 40 17.38 20.58 -8.64
C GLY A 40 17.27 19.24 -9.37
N GLY A 41 16.79 18.19 -8.71
CA GLY A 41 16.63 16.86 -9.31
C GLY A 41 15.43 16.77 -10.24
N THR A 42 15.64 16.24 -11.45
CA THR A 42 14.59 15.86 -12.40
C THR A 42 14.04 14.46 -12.10
N ALA A 43 12.99 14.04 -12.81
CA ALA A 43 12.40 12.71 -12.68
C ALA A 43 13.43 11.63 -13.06
N PRO A 44 13.48 10.46 -12.37
CA PRO A 44 14.47 9.41 -12.56
C PRO A 44 14.29 8.63 -13.88
N ILE A 45 14.39 9.33 -15.01
CA ILE A 45 14.24 8.83 -16.38
C ILE A 45 15.32 9.50 -17.20
N LEU A 46 16.27 8.73 -17.74
CA LEU A 46 17.40 9.28 -18.49
C LEU A 46 16.93 10.09 -19.70
N LEU A 47 17.42 11.33 -19.79
CA LEU A 47 17.23 12.20 -20.94
C LEU A 47 18.20 11.83 -22.06
N PRO A 48 17.89 12.14 -23.33
CA PRO A 48 18.72 11.77 -24.48
C PRO A 48 20.20 12.17 -24.37
N GLU A 49 20.48 13.32 -23.74
CA GLU A 49 21.85 13.81 -23.49
C GLU A 49 22.63 12.93 -22.49
N ASP A 50 21.92 12.22 -21.60
CA ASP A 50 22.48 11.30 -20.61
C ASP A 50 22.33 9.82 -21.03
N THR A 51 21.88 9.54 -22.27
CA THR A 51 21.74 8.16 -22.75
C THR A 51 23.05 7.61 -23.33
N PRO A 52 23.39 6.33 -23.08
CA PRO A 52 24.54 5.68 -23.70
C PRO A 52 24.45 5.54 -25.24
N TYR A 53 23.28 5.82 -25.81
CA TYR A 53 22.97 5.70 -27.24
C TYR A 53 22.87 7.06 -27.94
N HIS A 54 23.57 8.08 -27.43
CA HIS A 54 23.70 9.35 -28.15
C HIS A 54 24.21 9.06 -29.57
N TYR A 55 23.36 9.31 -30.57
CA TYR A 55 23.76 9.25 -31.97
C TYR A 55 24.65 10.48 -32.23
N ASP A 56 25.94 10.28 -32.03
CA ASP A 56 26.96 11.27 -32.31
C ASP A 56 27.34 11.15 -33.80
N PRO A 57 27.01 12.14 -34.65
CA PRO A 57 27.26 12.06 -36.10
C PRO A 57 28.76 12.09 -36.45
N VAL A 58 29.64 12.27 -35.46
CA VAL A 58 31.10 12.39 -35.60
C VAL A 58 31.84 11.10 -35.28
N HIS A 59 31.19 10.12 -34.64
CA HIS A 59 31.78 8.84 -34.27
C HIS A 59 31.07 7.67 -34.99
N GLU A 60 31.63 7.22 -36.11
CA GLU A 60 31.23 5.97 -36.78
C GLU A 60 31.50 4.77 -35.86
N GLY A 61 30.47 4.32 -35.13
CA GLY A 61 30.55 3.10 -34.36
C GLY A 61 29.32 2.88 -33.50
N ALA A 62 28.35 2.12 -34.00
CA ALA A 62 27.25 1.64 -33.17
C ALA A 62 27.81 0.82 -31.99
N PRO A 63 27.48 1.15 -30.72
CA PRO A 63 28.02 0.40 -29.60
C PRO A 63 27.41 -1.01 -29.56
N ALA A 64 28.26 -2.01 -29.31
CA ALA A 64 27.89 -3.41 -29.26
C ALA A 64 26.84 -3.69 -28.15
N PRO A 65 25.90 -4.63 -28.39
CA PRO A 65 24.77 -4.93 -27.49
C PRO A 65 25.20 -5.51 -26.12
N ASP A 66 26.45 -5.96 -25.97
CA ASP A 66 26.94 -6.65 -24.77
C ASP A 66 27.34 -5.70 -23.61
N SER A 67 27.31 -4.38 -23.83
CA SER A 67 27.70 -3.39 -22.82
C SER A 67 26.63 -3.08 -21.77
N LEU A 68 25.41 -3.62 -21.92
CA LEU A 68 24.27 -3.36 -21.03
C LEU A 68 24.42 -3.98 -19.62
N VAL A 69 25.22 -5.05 -19.46
CA VAL A 69 25.30 -5.80 -18.19
C VAL A 69 26.48 -5.37 -17.31
N ALA A 70 27.54 -4.80 -17.87
CA ALA A 70 28.76 -4.44 -17.12
C ALA A 70 28.72 -3.05 -16.47
N ALA A 71 27.71 -2.22 -16.78
CA ALA A 71 27.73 -0.77 -16.53
C ALA A 71 26.97 -0.32 -15.26
N ALA A 72 26.79 -1.17 -14.26
CA ALA A 72 26.06 -0.81 -13.04
C ALA A 72 26.85 0.06 -12.02
N GLY A 73 28.18 0.22 -12.21
CA GLY A 73 29.06 0.78 -11.16
C GLY A 73 29.54 2.22 -11.35
N ASP A 74 29.97 2.61 -12.55
CA ASP A 74 31.03 3.65 -12.66
C ASP A 74 30.71 4.86 -13.57
N ARG A 75 29.50 4.95 -14.16
CA ARG A 75 29.12 6.06 -15.06
C ARG A 75 28.22 7.14 -14.46
N PHE A 76 27.90 7.08 -13.17
CA PHE A 76 27.12 8.15 -12.51
C PHE A 76 27.87 9.49 -12.41
N ALA A 77 29.15 9.55 -12.83
CA ALA A 77 30.01 10.71 -12.67
C ALA A 77 29.78 11.84 -13.70
N ASP A 78 29.26 11.53 -14.90
CA ASP A 78 29.08 12.52 -15.99
C ASP A 78 27.61 12.57 -16.47
N LEU A 79 26.67 12.85 -15.56
CA LEU A 79 25.30 13.20 -15.97
C LEU A 79 25.19 14.73 -16.09
N HIS A 80 24.67 15.19 -17.23
CA HIS A 80 24.31 16.60 -17.44
C HIS A 80 23.17 17.04 -16.52
N HIS A 81 22.29 16.12 -16.15
CA HIS A 81 21.17 16.40 -15.26
C HIS A 81 21.29 15.69 -13.91
N VAL A 82 20.90 16.39 -12.85
CA VAL A 82 20.71 15.80 -11.52
C VAL A 82 19.36 15.09 -11.50
N TYR A 83 19.32 13.85 -11.04
CA TYR A 83 18.10 13.03 -10.95
C TYR A 83 17.67 12.84 -9.50
N SER A 84 16.35 12.74 -9.29
CA SER A 84 15.79 12.35 -7.99
C SER A 84 16.06 10.87 -7.69
N ASN A 85 16.02 10.48 -6.41
CA ASN A 85 16.31 9.10 -6.03
C ASN A 85 15.24 8.13 -6.61
N PRO A 86 15.63 7.11 -7.40
CA PRO A 86 14.68 6.16 -7.98
C PRO A 86 14.07 5.21 -6.96
N LEU A 87 14.73 4.96 -5.82
CA LEU A 87 14.28 3.97 -4.83
C LEU A 87 12.94 4.37 -4.18
N PRO A 88 12.75 5.59 -3.65
CA PRO A 88 11.44 6.02 -3.14
C PRO A 88 10.34 5.97 -4.20
N HIS A 89 10.63 6.26 -5.47
CA HIS A 89 9.63 6.23 -6.54
C HIS A 89 9.03 4.84 -6.75
N VAL A 90 9.88 3.81 -6.82
CA VAL A 90 9.43 2.42 -7.01
C VAL A 90 8.71 1.90 -5.78
N LEU A 91 9.24 2.18 -4.57
CA LEU A 91 8.62 1.76 -3.31
C LEU A 91 7.22 2.37 -3.11
N MET A 92 6.99 3.58 -3.61
CA MET A 92 5.68 4.22 -3.52
C MET A 92 4.70 3.70 -4.55
N LEU A 93 5.16 3.38 -5.76
CA LEU A 93 4.31 2.75 -6.76
C LEU A 93 3.74 1.41 -6.25
N THR A 94 4.58 0.59 -5.63
CA THR A 94 4.14 -0.69 -5.04
C THR A 94 3.23 -0.45 -3.84
N ALA A 95 3.56 0.49 -2.96
CA ALA A 95 2.72 0.83 -1.82
C ALA A 95 1.31 1.28 -2.25
N ILE A 96 1.19 2.12 -3.29
CA ILE A 96 -0.10 2.61 -3.79
C ILE A 96 -0.97 1.44 -4.28
N VAL A 97 -0.40 0.51 -5.06
CA VAL A 97 -1.13 -0.65 -5.58
C VAL A 97 -1.61 -1.56 -4.44
N VAL A 98 -0.75 -1.82 -3.45
CA VAL A 98 -1.13 -2.57 -2.24
C VAL A 98 -2.27 -1.87 -1.50
N GLY A 99 -2.28 -0.52 -1.48
CA GLY A 99 -3.36 0.25 -0.88
C GLY A 99 -4.72 0.11 -1.54
N VAL A 100 -4.74 0.25 -2.87
CA VAL A 100 -5.99 0.10 -3.62
C VAL A 100 -6.52 -1.33 -3.45
N ALA A 101 -5.63 -2.33 -3.41
CA ALA A 101 -6.00 -3.72 -3.16
C ALA A 101 -6.60 -3.94 -1.75
N THR A 102 -5.95 -3.44 -0.69
CA THR A 102 -6.45 -3.58 0.68
C THR A 102 -7.72 -2.76 0.92
N LEU A 103 -7.86 -1.60 0.30
CA LEU A 103 -9.10 -0.81 0.34
C LEU A 103 -10.26 -1.57 -0.31
N SER A 104 -10.02 -2.19 -1.46
CA SER A 104 -11.02 -2.97 -2.19
C SER A 104 -11.46 -4.18 -1.38
N LEU A 105 -10.51 -4.90 -0.79
CA LEU A 105 -10.79 -6.04 0.10
C LEU A 105 -11.54 -5.59 1.36
N GLY A 106 -11.11 -4.48 1.97
CA GLY A 106 -11.76 -3.91 3.15
C GLY A 106 -13.21 -3.53 2.88
N LEU A 107 -13.50 -2.86 1.76
CA LEU A 107 -14.88 -2.56 1.34
C LEU A 107 -15.68 -3.83 1.09
N ALA A 108 -15.13 -4.82 0.40
CA ALA A 108 -15.81 -6.08 0.15
C ALA A 108 -16.17 -6.81 1.45
N LEU A 109 -15.27 -6.81 2.43
CA LEU A 109 -15.52 -7.36 3.76
C LEU A 109 -16.61 -6.59 4.51
N ILE A 110 -16.59 -5.24 4.47
CA ILE A 110 -17.62 -4.41 5.11
C ILE A 110 -19.00 -4.67 4.51
N VAL A 111 -19.10 -4.81 3.19
CA VAL A 111 -20.36 -5.15 2.52
C VAL A 111 -20.86 -6.52 2.99
N ARG A 112 -19.98 -7.52 3.07
CA ARG A 112 -20.33 -8.86 3.56
C ARG A 112 -20.75 -8.88 5.02
N ILE A 113 -20.08 -8.11 5.87
CA ILE A 113 -20.47 -7.95 7.28
C ILE A 113 -21.85 -7.32 7.37
N ARG A 114 -22.13 -6.27 6.59
CA ARG A 114 -23.45 -5.64 6.57
C ARG A 114 -24.55 -6.59 6.12
N GLU A 115 -24.27 -7.45 5.13
CA GLU A 115 -25.22 -8.46 4.66
C GLU A 115 -25.51 -9.54 5.73
N ALA A 116 -24.51 -9.94 6.51
CA ALA A 116 -24.64 -10.98 7.53
C ALA A 116 -25.23 -10.49 8.86
N TYR A 117 -24.79 -9.32 9.34
CA TYR A 117 -25.16 -8.77 10.66
C TYR A 117 -26.23 -7.68 10.58
N GLY A 118 -26.46 -7.08 9.41
CA GLY A 118 -27.37 -5.94 9.25
C GLY A 118 -26.81 -4.58 9.69
N THR A 119 -25.60 -4.55 10.27
CA THR A 119 -24.94 -3.33 10.76
C THR A 119 -23.51 -3.18 10.25
N ILE A 120 -22.96 -1.97 10.39
CA ILE A 120 -21.57 -1.61 10.05
C ILE A 120 -20.82 -1.01 11.25
N GLU A 121 -21.40 -1.07 12.44
CA GLU A 121 -20.80 -0.63 13.69
C GLU A 121 -20.11 -1.81 14.38
N ALA A 122 -18.83 -1.65 14.72
CA ALA A 122 -17.99 -2.76 15.16
C ALA A 122 -18.33 -3.27 16.57
N ASP A 123 -18.84 -2.39 17.43
CA ASP A 123 -19.33 -2.69 18.77
C ASP A 123 -20.59 -3.56 18.73
N GLU A 124 -21.54 -3.22 17.86
CA GLU A 124 -22.76 -4.02 17.63
C GLU A 124 -22.43 -5.42 17.09
N VAL A 125 -21.53 -5.52 16.10
CA VAL A 125 -21.09 -6.83 15.57
C VAL A 125 -20.50 -7.72 16.69
N ARG A 126 -19.65 -7.13 17.54
CA ARG A 126 -19.03 -7.85 18.66
C ARG A 126 -20.04 -8.31 19.69
N GLU A 127 -21.10 -7.55 19.93
CA GLU A 127 -22.17 -7.93 20.85
C GLU A 127 -22.98 -9.12 20.31
N ILE A 128 -23.34 -9.09 19.02
CA ILE A 128 -24.07 -10.19 18.35
C ILE A 128 -23.25 -11.49 18.40
N ASP A 129 -21.95 -11.43 18.12
CA ASP A 129 -21.07 -12.61 18.20
C ASP A 129 -21.04 -13.19 19.61
N MET A 130 -20.95 -12.34 20.63
CA MET A 130 -20.91 -12.79 22.03
C MET A 130 -22.24 -13.40 22.47
N GLN A 131 -23.37 -12.84 22.05
CA GLN A 131 -24.69 -13.42 22.33
C GLN A 131 -24.87 -14.77 21.64
N THR A 132 -24.40 -14.91 20.39
CA THR A 132 -24.49 -16.16 19.63
C THR A 132 -23.64 -17.25 20.27
N ALA A 133 -22.42 -16.93 20.73
CA ALA A 133 -21.56 -17.88 21.42
C ALA A 133 -22.16 -18.38 22.74
N LEU A 134 -22.72 -17.48 23.56
CA LEU A 134 -23.38 -17.85 24.82
C LEU A 134 -24.64 -18.71 24.58
N ALA A 135 -25.40 -18.44 23.52
CA ALA A 135 -26.55 -19.26 23.15
C ALA A 135 -26.15 -20.69 22.78
N GLN A 136 -25.06 -20.84 22.02
CA GLN A 136 -24.51 -22.15 21.64
C GLN A 136 -24.00 -22.94 22.87
N GLU A 137 -23.35 -22.28 23.82
CA GLU A 137 -22.93 -22.92 25.08
C GLU A 137 -24.12 -23.41 25.91
N LEU A 138 -25.18 -22.60 26.03
CA LEU A 138 -26.40 -22.97 26.75
C LEU A 138 -27.16 -24.12 26.09
N GLU A 139 -27.17 -24.19 24.75
CA GLU A 139 -27.75 -25.31 24.01
C GLU A 139 -26.94 -26.59 24.21
N ALA A 140 -25.60 -26.52 24.11
CA ALA A 140 -24.74 -27.67 24.36
C ALA A 140 -24.89 -28.23 25.79
N ASP A 141 -25.00 -27.36 26.80
CA ASP A 141 -25.23 -27.77 28.19
C ASP A 141 -26.59 -28.44 28.40
N LYS A 142 -27.62 -28.01 27.66
CA LYS A 142 -28.95 -28.65 27.68
C LYS A 142 -28.88 -30.04 27.05
N ASP A 143 -28.25 -30.17 25.89
CA ASP A 143 -28.11 -31.45 25.19
C ASP A 143 -27.34 -32.48 26.03
N ILE A 144 -26.29 -32.04 26.74
CA ILE A 144 -25.56 -32.90 27.69
C ILE A 144 -26.46 -33.34 28.85
N LYS A 145 -27.23 -32.42 29.43
CA LYS A 145 -28.16 -32.75 30.52
C LYS A 145 -29.24 -33.71 30.06
N GLU A 146 -29.81 -33.52 28.89
CA GLU A 146 -30.82 -34.41 28.31
C GLU A 146 -30.25 -35.78 27.93
N ALA A 147 -29.01 -35.86 27.43
CA ALA A 147 -28.34 -37.13 27.14
C ALA A 147 -27.88 -37.91 28.39
N SER A 148 -27.76 -37.22 29.53
CA SER A 148 -27.34 -37.81 30.81
C SER A 148 -28.49 -38.23 31.74
N ALA A 149 -29.74 -37.93 31.35
CA ALA A 149 -30.98 -38.25 32.09
C ALA A 149 -31.68 -39.48 31.50
#